data_AF-A0A3A6NQ55-F1
#
_entry.id   AF-A0A3A6NQ55-F1
#
_cell.length_a   1.000
_cell.length_b   1.000
_cell.length_c   1.000
_cell.angle_alpha   90.00
_cell.angle_beta   90.00
_cell.angle_gamma   90.00
#
_symmetry.space_group_name_H-M   'P 1'
#
loop_
_entity.id
_entity.type
_entity.pdbx_description
1 polymer ?
#
loop_
_entity_poly.entity_id
_entity_poly.type
_entity_poly.pdbx_seq_one_letter_code
_entity_poly.pdbx_strand_id
1 'polypeptide(L)'
;MSSEAKGKRTAKKNQAQKINFMIDHEVKKELEMLIPPGRRSRVVNEALKKELFALKRKKLTEELLQLRNKNVSLTEDEIVEEIRKYRSKDNG
;
A
#
# COMPACT_ATOMS: atom_id res chain seq x y z
N MET A 1 -37.94 -0.84 16.30
CA MET A 1 -37.62 -1.90 15.32
C MET A 1 -36.69 -1.31 14.29
N SER A 2 -35.47 -1.82 14.25
CA SER A 2 -34.35 -1.35 13.44
C SER A 2 -34.37 -2.11 12.11
N SER A 3 -34.27 -1.43 10.97
CA SER A 3 -33.96 -2.10 9.70
C SER A 3 -33.27 -1.17 8.70
N GLU A 4 -31.97 -1.39 8.60
CA GLU A 4 -31.20 -1.53 7.35
C GLU A 4 -30.89 -0.28 6.50
N ALA A 5 -29.84 0.43 6.91
CA ALA A 5 -29.03 1.24 6.00
C ALA A 5 -28.27 0.32 5.02
N LYS A 6 -28.88 0.02 3.87
CA LYS A 6 -28.20 -0.66 2.74
C LYS A 6 -27.24 0.32 2.06
N GLY A 7 -26.00 0.37 2.55
CA GLY A 7 -24.88 0.96 1.85
C GLY A 7 -24.66 0.27 0.50
N LYS A 8 -25.11 0.89 -0.59
CA LYS A 8 -24.79 0.49 -1.96
C LYS A 8 -23.27 0.58 -2.16
N ARG A 9 -22.54 -0.53 -1.99
CA ARG A 9 -21.18 -0.68 -2.50
C ARG A 9 -21.27 -0.73 -4.03
N THR A 10 -21.27 0.42 -4.68
CA THR A 10 -21.15 0.51 -6.13
C THR A 10 -19.75 0.02 -6.50
N ALA A 11 -19.67 -1.11 -7.21
CA ALA A 11 -18.43 -1.57 -7.80
C ALA A 11 -17.88 -0.45 -8.69
N LYS A 12 -16.74 0.14 -8.30
CA LYS A 12 -16.10 1.22 -9.04
C LYS A 12 -15.78 0.71 -10.45
N LYS A 13 -16.54 1.18 -11.44
CA LYS A 13 -16.34 0.86 -12.87
C LYS A 13 -14.90 1.24 -13.21
N ASN A 14 -14.05 0.26 -13.55
CA ASN A 14 -12.67 0.50 -13.97
C ASN A 14 -12.66 1.21 -15.33
N GLN A 15 -12.88 2.52 -15.33
CA GLN A 15 -12.68 3.35 -16.51
C GLN A 15 -11.18 3.53 -16.69
N ALA A 16 -10.63 2.93 -17.76
CA ALA A 16 -9.24 3.16 -18.12
C ALA A 16 -9.08 4.65 -18.49
N GLN A 17 -8.10 5.31 -17.88
CA GLN A 17 -7.75 6.69 -18.19
C GLN A 17 -6.55 6.71 -19.12
N LYS A 18 -6.57 7.57 -20.15
CA LYS A 18 -5.43 7.76 -21.04
C LYS A 18 -4.37 8.58 -20.30
N ILE A 19 -3.17 8.05 -20.23
CA ILE A 19 -1.99 8.72 -19.68
C ILE A 19 -0.97 8.82 -20.82
N ASN A 20 -0.33 9.98 -20.96
CA ASN A 20 0.75 10.18 -21.92
C ASN A 20 2.08 9.88 -21.23
N PHE A 21 2.79 8.87 -21.71
CA PHE A 21 4.14 8.55 -21.26
C PHE A 21 4.94 8.02 -22.44
N MET A 22 6.26 8.18 -22.37
CA MET A 22 7.17 7.61 -23.35
C MET A 22 7.57 6.21 -22.90
N ILE A 23 7.74 5.30 -23.86
CA ILE A 23 8.32 3.99 -23.65
C ILE A 23 9.51 3.83 -24.57
N ASP A 24 10.50 3.06 -24.11
CA ASP A 24 11.68 2.79 -24.91
C ASP A 24 11.32 2.04 -26.19
N HIS A 25 12.10 2.30 -27.24
CA HIS A 25 11.87 1.72 -28.56
C HIS A 25 11.91 0.19 -28.53
N GLU A 26 12.82 -0.39 -27.74
CA GLU A 26 12.96 -1.84 -27.57
C GLU A 26 11.70 -2.46 -26.94
N VAL A 27 11.22 -1.85 -25.84
CA VAL A 27 10.00 -2.28 -25.15
C VAL A 27 8.78 -2.16 -26.06
N LYS A 28 8.69 -1.08 -26.85
CA LYS A 28 7.62 -0.94 -27.86
C LYS A 28 7.66 -2.08 -28.87
N LYS A 29 8.84 -2.38 -29.44
CA LYS A 29 9.01 -3.42 -30.45
C LYS A 29 8.58 -4.79 -29.91
N GLU A 30 9.02 -5.15 -28.70
CA GLU A 30 8.63 -6.40 -28.06
C GLU A 30 7.13 -6.47 -27.77
N LEU A 31 6.54 -5.38 -27.26
CA LEU A 31 5.11 -5.29 -27.00
C LEU A 31 4.29 -5.51 -28.28
N GLU A 32 4.77 -4.97 -29.40
CA GLU A 32 4.12 -5.10 -30.71
C GLU A 32 4.28 -6.50 -31.31
N MET A 33 5.43 -7.15 -31.12
CA MET A 33 5.71 -8.51 -31.59
C MET A 33 4.97 -9.58 -30.77
N LEU A 34 4.95 -9.45 -29.44
CA LEU A 34 4.43 -10.49 -28.54
C LEU A 34 2.93 -10.35 -28.27
N ILE A 35 2.37 -9.14 -28.42
CA ILE A 35 0.98 -8.86 -28.02
C ILE A 35 0.14 -8.38 -29.21
N PRO A 36 -0.96 -9.10 -29.50
CA PRO A 36 -1.91 -8.69 -30.53
C PRO A 36 -2.45 -7.27 -30.33
N PRO A 37 -2.75 -6.55 -31.41
CA PRO A 37 -3.42 -5.25 -31.33
C PRO A 37 -4.74 -5.38 -30.54
N GLY A 38 -5.05 -4.38 -29.73
CA GLY A 38 -6.24 -4.36 -28.85
C GLY A 38 -6.06 -5.00 -27.47
N ARG A 39 -5.07 -5.88 -27.25
CA ARG A 39 -4.77 -6.44 -25.92
C ARG A 39 -3.65 -5.72 -25.15
N ARG A 40 -2.87 -4.88 -25.85
CA ARG A 40 -1.70 -4.17 -25.31
C ARG A 40 -2.05 -3.34 -24.07
N SER A 41 -3.11 -2.52 -24.12
CA SER A 41 -3.53 -1.71 -22.96
C SER A 41 -3.85 -2.57 -21.73
N ARG A 42 -4.51 -3.71 -21.92
CA ARG A 42 -4.80 -4.64 -20.82
C ARG A 42 -3.52 -5.20 -20.22
N VAL A 43 -2.58 -5.67 -21.05
CA VAL A 43 -1.33 -6.26 -20.55
C VAL A 43 -0.46 -5.23 -19.86
N VAL A 44 -0.31 -4.03 -20.43
CA VAL A 44 0.43 -2.93 -19.81
C VAL A 44 -0.19 -2.56 -18.46
N ASN A 45 -1.52 -2.43 -18.38
CA ASN A 45 -2.20 -2.14 -17.11
C ASN A 45 -1.96 -3.23 -16.06
N GLU A 46 -1.97 -4.51 -16.44
CA GLU A 46 -1.70 -5.61 -15.49
C GLU A 46 -0.23 -5.64 -15.04
N ALA A 47 0.72 -5.35 -15.94
CA ALA A 47 2.13 -5.22 -15.59
C ALA A 47 2.36 -4.06 -14.61
N LEU A 48 1.78 -2.88 -14.90
CA LEU A 48 1.86 -1.71 -14.03
C LEU A 48 1.22 -1.96 -12.66
N LYS A 49 0.08 -2.65 -12.59
CA LYS A 49 -0.54 -3.01 -11.30
C LYS A 49 0.38 -3.85 -10.43
N LYS A 50 1.04 -4.85 -11.02
CA LYS A 50 1.99 -5.72 -10.29
C LYS A 50 3.16 -4.90 -9.75
N GLU A 51 3.72 -4.02 -10.57
CA GLU A 51 4.86 -3.18 -10.18
C GLU A 51 4.46 -2.17 -9.09
N LEU A 52 3.35 -1.46 -9.26
CA LEU A 52 2.84 -0.53 -8.25
C LEU A 52 2.54 -1.24 -6.92
N PHE A 53 2.06 -2.48 -6.95
CA PHE A 53 1.86 -3.27 -5.74
C PHE A 53 3.18 -3.67 -5.06
N ALA A 54 4.22 -3.99 -5.83
CA ALA A 54 5.56 -4.23 -5.31
C ALA A 54 6.13 -2.96 -4.64
N LEU A 55 6.05 -1.81 -5.32
CA LEU A 55 6.49 -0.52 -4.78
C LEU A 55 5.73 -0.14 -3.50
N LYS A 56 4.41 -0.34 -3.47
CA LYS A 56 3.60 -0.07 -2.28
C LYS A 56 4.03 -0.93 -1.09
N ARG A 57 4.28 -2.22 -1.29
CA ARG A 57 4.77 -3.12 -0.24
C ARG A 57 6.15 -2.70 0.28
N LYS A 58 7.06 -2.33 -0.64
CA LYS A 58 8.39 -1.84 -0.26
C LYS A 58 8.29 -0.60 0.62
N LYS A 59 7.49 0.39 0.22
CA LYS A 59 7.28 1.61 0.99
C LYS A 59 6.71 1.33 2.39
N LEU A 60 5.68 0.49 2.49
CA LEU A 60 5.11 0.11 3.79
C LEU A 60 6.13 -0.62 4.68
N THR A 61 6.96 -1.46 4.09
CA THR A 61 8.02 -2.18 4.83
C THR A 61 9.07 -1.20 5.36
N GLU A 62 9.47 -0.23 4.54
CA GLU A 62 10.39 0.84 4.95
C GLU A 62 9.81 1.69 6.08
N GLU A 63 8.53 2.07 5.98
CA GLU A 63 7.81 2.80 7.04
C GLU A 63 7.76 2.01 8.35
N LEU A 64 7.43 0.70 8.29
CA LEU A 64 7.44 -0.17 9.46
C LEU A 64 8.83 -0.30 10.08
N LEU A 65 9.87 -0.43 9.27
CA LEU A 65 11.25 -0.52 9.75
C LEU A 65 11.69 0.78 10.43
N GLN A 66 11.32 1.93 9.85
CA GLN A 66 11.57 3.23 10.47
C GLN A 66 10.83 3.40 11.80
N LEU A 67 9.57 2.98 11.89
CA LEU A 67 8.82 3.01 13.15
C LEU A 67 9.45 2.08 14.19
N ARG A 68 9.85 0.88 13.79
CA ARG A 68 10.57 -0.05 14.68
C ARG A 68 11.88 0.56 15.18
N ASN A 69 12.65 1.23 14.32
CA ASN A 69 13.93 1.82 14.70
C ASN A 69 13.77 3.11 15.54
N LYS A 70 12.65 3.82 15.38
CA LYS A 70 12.33 5.02 16.17
C LYS A 70 11.78 4.69 17.55
N ASN A 71 11.10 3.56 17.69
CA ASN A 71 10.58 3.11 18.97
C ASN A 71 11.66 2.30 19.68
N VAL A 72 12.16 2.82 20.80
CA VAL A 72 12.89 1.98 21.77
C VAL A 72 11.97 0.80 22.10
N SER A 73 12.42 -0.43 21.88
CA SER A 73 11.66 -1.60 22.30
C SER A 73 11.71 -1.65 23.83
N LEU A 74 10.70 -1.05 24.47
CA LEU A 74 10.54 -1.17 25.90
C LEU A 74 10.26 -2.64 26.22
N THR A 75 11.09 -3.21 27.09
CA THR A 75 10.83 -4.50 27.71
C THR A 75 9.65 -4.40 28.66
N GLU A 76 9.02 -5.54 28.96
CA GLU A 76 7.87 -5.59 29.85
C GLU A 76 8.21 -5.03 31.25
N ASP A 77 9.43 -5.29 31.72
CA ASP A 77 9.96 -4.76 32.97
C ASP A 77 10.11 -3.22 32.95
N GLU A 78 10.64 -2.65 31.86
CA GLU A 78 10.75 -1.18 31.69
C GLU A 78 9.37 -0.51 31.68
N ILE A 79 8.37 -1.16 31.07
CA ILE A 79 6.98 -0.66 31.08
C ILE A 79 6.41 -0.69 32.51
N VAL A 80 6.62 -1.79 33.24
CA VAL A 80 6.14 -1.93 34.63
C VAL A 80 6.82 -0.93 35.57
N GLU A 81 8.13 -0.72 35.42
CA GLU A 81 8.86 0.28 36.20
C GLU A 81 8.34 1.69 35.95
N GLU A 82 8.09 2.06 34.69
CA GLU A 82 7.62 3.41 34.37
C GLU A 82 6.19 3.64 34.88
N ILE A 83 5.32 2.63 34.81
CA ILE A 83 3.98 2.68 35.41
C ILE A 83 4.05 2.83 36.93
N ARG A 84 4.99 2.11 37.59
CA ARG A 84 5.20 2.24 39.04
C ARG A 84 5.64 3.65 39.41
N LYS A 85 6.64 4.21 38.72
CA LYS A 85 7.11 5.59 38.94
C LYS A 85 6.00 6.61 38.77
N TYR A 86 5.14 6.43 37.76
CA TYR A 86 4.01 7.32 37.52
C TYR A 86 2.98 7.27 38.67
N ARG A 87 2.62 6.07 39.15
CA ARG A 87 1.69 5.90 40.29
C ARG A 87 2.24 6.39 41.62
N SER A 88 3.56 6.36 41.80
CA SER A 88 4.22 6.91 42.99
C SER A 88 4.25 8.44 43.00
N LYS A 89 4.26 9.07 41.82
CA LYS A 89 4.21 10.54 41.69
C LYS A 89 2.80 11.13 41.81
N ASP A 90 1.77 10.35 41.49
CA ASP A 90 0.36 10.79 41.54
C ASP A 90 -0.28 10.66 42.94
N ASN A 91 0.40 9.98 43.87
CA ASN A 91 -0.05 9.74 45.25
C ASN A 91 0.72 10.56 46.30
N GLY A 92 1.31 11.70 45.91
CA GLY A 92 1.94 12.67 46.82
C GLY A 92 1.35 14.05 46.63
#